data_AF-A0A3B8ZBZ1-F1
#
_entry.id   AF-A0A3B8ZBZ1-F1
#
_cell.length_a   1.000
_cell.length_b   1.000
_cell.length_c   1.000
_cell.angle_alpha   90.00
_cell.angle_beta   90.00
_cell.angle_gamma   90.00
#
_symmetry.space_group_name_H-M   'P 1'
#
loop_
_entity.id
_entity.type
_entity.pdbx_description
1 polymer ?
#
loop_
_entity_poly.entity_id
_entity_poly.type
_entity_poly.pdbx_seq_one_letter_code
_entity_poly.pdbx_strand_id
1 'polypeptide(L)'
;MAGTKAISQLAWILASCLGWYFSEPYELRAAEGKGERLTAPQLFPEKTLAYVRVDDMRQLRSAYEKSSYGRLSNDEQLKPILGDFYGGLIKATEEMTGVGGLNLDEFLSIPSGELAFALLSPGKKAKPAQVRNEEGELQNLPLVPPVVAMMIDAGDEIASIQVMLQRMGADAGQEAEHLQKEVGGLILHSFQSKTDESQQFSYFIDQGVFIACTSMDYIQDLAQGWLGEAGQRKTLADNQRFLTIMKRCVGTEGERPQISFYADPMALLRGLTPASPQSAMMLAMLPPLGLDGLEAIGGSWIVAPADFDSIGHIHVLMSSPRRAILDLVRPKEGDVQPEDWVPESVSGYLAINWALQSTLK
;
A
#
# COMPACT_ATOMS: atom_id res chain seq x y z
N MET A 1 44.81 42.15 -36.88
CA MET A 1 45.02 40.76 -36.42
C MET A 1 44.02 40.46 -35.32
N ALA A 2 43.21 39.42 -35.53
CA ALA A 2 42.64 38.54 -34.51
C ALA A 2 42.02 39.18 -33.26
N GLY A 3 40.94 39.96 -33.46
CA GLY A 3 39.83 39.94 -32.52
C GLY A 3 39.00 38.66 -32.71
N THR A 4 38.24 38.31 -31.68
CA THR A 4 37.01 37.48 -31.80
C THR A 4 37.15 35.96 -31.96
N LYS A 5 38.17 35.32 -31.36
CA LYS A 5 38.20 33.84 -31.27
C LYS A 5 38.58 33.21 -29.93
N ALA A 6 38.88 33.97 -28.88
CA ALA A 6 39.29 33.40 -27.58
C ALA A 6 38.22 33.43 -26.47
N ILE A 7 37.09 34.13 -26.68
CA ILE A 7 36.00 34.20 -25.69
C ILE A 7 34.84 33.23 -26.05
N SER A 8 34.87 32.62 -27.23
CA SER A 8 33.83 31.67 -27.69
C SER A 8 34.18 30.19 -27.54
N GLN A 9 35.31 29.83 -26.92
CA GLN A 9 35.68 28.43 -26.64
C GLN A 9 35.68 28.03 -25.16
N LEU A 10 35.55 29.00 -24.23
CA LEU A 10 35.31 28.72 -22.81
C LEU A 10 33.82 28.67 -22.44
N ALA A 11 32.94 29.18 -23.32
CA ALA A 11 31.48 29.07 -23.16
C ALA A 11 30.91 27.71 -23.61
N TRP A 12 31.66 26.89 -24.33
CA TRP A 12 31.23 25.55 -24.78
C TRP A 12 31.69 24.39 -23.88
N ILE A 13 32.66 24.63 -23.00
CA ILE A 13 33.14 23.63 -22.02
C ILE A 13 32.43 23.82 -20.66
N LEU A 14 31.96 25.04 -20.34
CA LEU A 14 31.10 25.26 -19.18
C LEU A 14 29.60 24.98 -19.46
N ALA A 15 29.21 24.85 -20.73
CA ALA A 15 27.85 24.45 -21.13
C ALA A 15 27.67 22.93 -21.32
N SER A 16 28.76 22.14 -21.31
CA SER A 16 28.71 20.67 -21.44
C SER A 16 28.98 19.92 -20.13
N CYS A 17 29.26 20.63 -19.03
CA CYS A 17 29.42 20.04 -17.69
C CYS A 17 28.35 20.49 -16.67
N LEU A 18 27.39 21.33 -17.08
CA LEU A 18 26.28 21.81 -16.23
C LEU A 18 24.90 21.54 -16.85
N GLY A 19 24.82 20.54 -17.75
CA GLY A 19 23.60 20.16 -18.46
C GLY A 19 22.96 18.83 -18.03
N TRP A 20 23.54 18.09 -17.07
CA TRP A 20 23.08 16.75 -16.68
C TRP A 20 22.79 16.55 -15.19
N TYR A 21 22.77 17.62 -14.40
CA TYR A 21 22.63 17.49 -12.94
C TYR A 21 21.80 18.62 -12.34
N PHE A 22 20.59 18.84 -12.86
CA PHE A 22 19.54 19.54 -12.12
C PHE A 22 18.19 19.01 -12.60
N SER A 23 17.52 18.33 -11.68
CA SER A 23 16.09 18.01 -11.71
C SER A 23 15.57 17.46 -13.04
N GLU A 24 15.43 16.14 -13.15
CA GLU A 24 14.11 15.70 -13.59
C GLU A 24 13.15 16.10 -12.47
N PRO A 25 12.33 17.17 -12.61
CA PRO A 25 11.11 17.21 -11.84
C PRO A 25 10.41 15.87 -12.07
N TYR A 26 9.81 15.32 -11.02
CA TYR A 26 8.81 14.28 -11.20
C TYR A 26 7.69 14.89 -12.07
N GLU A 27 7.85 14.84 -13.38
CA GLU A 27 6.71 14.92 -14.26
C GLU A 27 6.06 13.55 -14.07
N LEU A 28 4.96 13.53 -13.30
CA LEU A 28 3.89 12.59 -13.57
C LEU A 28 3.74 12.60 -15.08
N ARG A 29 4.19 11.51 -15.71
CA ARG A 29 4.16 11.37 -17.15
C ARG A 29 2.73 11.70 -17.59
N ALA A 30 2.57 12.88 -18.17
CA ALA A 30 1.36 13.19 -18.91
C ALA A 30 1.38 12.20 -20.06
N ALA A 31 0.44 11.26 -20.02
CA ALA A 31 0.37 10.13 -20.91
C ALA A 31 0.24 10.62 -22.36
N GLU A 32 1.36 10.66 -23.08
CA GLU A 32 1.38 10.82 -24.52
C GLU A 32 1.88 9.53 -25.17
N GLY A 33 0.96 8.82 -25.83
CA GLY A 33 1.25 7.78 -26.81
C GLY A 33 0.82 6.37 -26.41
N LYS A 34 -0.31 5.91 -26.97
CA LYS A 34 -0.84 4.52 -26.90
C LYS A 34 -0.93 3.94 -25.48
N GLY A 35 -1.94 4.40 -24.74
CA GLY A 35 -2.59 3.68 -23.64
C GLY A 35 -1.64 3.13 -22.57
N GLU A 36 -0.92 4.01 -21.87
CA GLU A 36 -0.27 3.59 -20.63
C GLU A 36 -1.35 3.13 -19.63
N ARG A 37 -1.20 1.88 -19.17
CA ARG A 37 -2.08 1.23 -18.21
C ARG A 37 -2.11 2.00 -16.88
N LEU A 38 -3.30 2.14 -16.30
CA LEU A 38 -3.46 2.80 -15.00
C LEU A 38 -2.75 2.01 -13.90
N THR A 39 -1.98 2.71 -13.08
CA THR A 39 -1.37 2.20 -11.84
C THR A 39 -2.37 2.27 -10.68
N ALA A 40 -2.12 1.55 -9.59
CA ALA A 40 -3.03 1.53 -8.45
C ALA A 40 -3.31 2.91 -7.84
N PRO A 41 -2.32 3.84 -7.70
CA PRO A 41 -2.60 5.20 -7.26
C PRO A 41 -3.54 5.97 -8.19
N GLN A 42 -3.50 5.70 -9.50
CA GLN A 42 -4.38 6.33 -10.49
C GLN A 42 -5.77 5.66 -10.56
N LEU A 43 -5.89 4.43 -10.06
CA LEU A 43 -7.17 3.70 -10.04
C LEU A 43 -7.93 3.88 -8.71
N PHE A 44 -7.25 3.83 -7.58
CA PHE A 44 -7.89 3.89 -6.27
C PHE A 44 -8.40 5.29 -5.94
N PRO A 45 -9.53 5.44 -5.20
CA PRO A 45 -10.10 6.74 -4.87
C PRO A 45 -9.17 7.66 -4.07
N GLU A 46 -9.36 8.98 -4.19
CA GLU A 46 -8.64 10.01 -3.40
C GLU A 46 -8.71 9.76 -1.88
N LYS A 47 -9.86 9.24 -1.41
CA LYS A 47 -10.13 8.97 0.01
C LYS A 47 -9.84 7.52 0.41
N THR A 48 -8.77 6.95 -0.13
CA THR A 48 -8.21 5.67 0.34
C THR A 48 -7.74 5.81 1.79
N LEU A 49 -8.16 4.91 2.67
CA LEU A 49 -7.83 4.92 4.10
C LEU A 49 -6.43 4.36 4.36
N ALA A 50 -6.10 3.25 3.71
CA ALA A 50 -4.78 2.64 3.73
C ALA A 50 -4.49 2.01 2.38
N TYR A 51 -3.22 1.89 2.06
CA TYR A 51 -2.72 1.47 0.76
C TYR A 51 -1.36 0.80 0.92
N VAL A 52 -1.15 -0.28 0.19
CA VAL A 52 0.16 -0.89 -0.02
C VAL A 52 0.26 -1.34 -1.47
N ARG A 53 1.42 -1.15 -2.06
CA ARG A 53 1.74 -1.57 -3.42
C ARG A 53 3.13 -2.14 -3.50
N VAL A 54 3.26 -3.22 -4.24
CA VAL A 54 4.49 -3.67 -4.87
C VAL A 54 4.46 -3.22 -6.33
N ASP A 55 5.49 -2.49 -6.77
CA ASP A 55 5.55 -1.93 -8.12
C ASP A 55 5.69 -3.03 -9.20
N ASP A 56 6.58 -3.98 -8.98
CA ASP A 56 6.74 -5.18 -9.82
C ASP A 56 7.14 -6.38 -8.94
N MET A 57 6.28 -7.40 -8.92
CA MET A 57 6.48 -8.60 -8.10
C MET A 57 7.67 -9.45 -8.53
N ARG A 58 8.05 -9.47 -9.82
CA ARG A 58 9.25 -10.19 -10.28
C ARG A 58 10.52 -9.49 -9.79
N GLN A 59 10.56 -8.16 -9.88
CA GLN A 59 11.68 -7.38 -9.36
C GLN A 59 11.81 -7.57 -7.85
N LEU A 60 10.71 -7.49 -7.11
CA LEU A 60 10.72 -7.71 -5.66
C LEU A 60 11.20 -9.12 -5.32
N ARG A 61 10.73 -10.17 -6.00
CA ARG A 61 11.22 -11.54 -5.79
C ARG A 61 12.72 -11.67 -6.06
N SER A 62 13.20 -11.13 -7.18
CA SER A 62 14.63 -11.16 -7.52
C SER A 62 15.48 -10.40 -6.51
N ALA A 63 15.01 -9.26 -6.02
CA ALA A 63 15.69 -8.49 -4.97
C ALA A 63 15.67 -9.24 -3.63
N TYR A 64 14.53 -9.82 -3.27
CA TYR A 64 14.37 -10.59 -2.04
C TYR A 64 15.31 -11.79 -2.00
N GLU A 65 15.43 -12.56 -3.08
CA GLU A 65 16.40 -13.68 -3.19
C GLU A 65 17.86 -13.23 -2.96
N LYS A 66 18.21 -12.00 -3.36
CA LYS A 66 19.54 -11.41 -3.17
C LYS A 66 19.74 -10.82 -1.78
N SER A 67 18.67 -10.52 -1.05
CA SER A 67 18.74 -10.02 0.32
C SER A 67 19.21 -11.11 1.29
N SER A 68 19.73 -10.68 2.43
CA SER A 68 20.09 -11.53 3.56
C SER A 68 18.85 -12.18 4.14
N TYR A 69 17.69 -11.50 4.16
CA TYR A 69 16.40 -12.12 4.52
C TYR A 69 16.03 -13.30 3.61
N GLY A 70 16.19 -13.15 2.30
CA GLY A 70 15.93 -14.23 1.33
C GLY A 70 16.88 -15.39 1.50
N ARG A 71 18.19 -15.13 1.66
CA ARG A 71 19.19 -16.17 1.95
C ARG A 71 18.89 -16.91 3.25
N LEU A 72 18.50 -16.19 4.30
CA LEU A 72 18.11 -16.75 5.60
C LEU A 72 16.86 -17.63 5.49
N SER A 73 15.87 -17.21 4.69
CA SER A 73 14.65 -17.99 4.46
C SER A 73 14.88 -19.31 3.71
N ASN A 74 15.97 -19.38 2.92
CA ASN A 74 16.39 -20.58 2.23
C ASN A 74 17.32 -21.49 3.06
N ASP A 75 17.70 -21.08 4.28
CA ASP A 75 18.53 -21.89 5.20
C ASP A 75 17.73 -23.08 5.75
N GLU A 76 18.22 -24.30 5.50
CA GLU A 76 17.57 -25.55 5.93
C GLU A 76 17.37 -25.65 7.45
N GLN A 77 18.22 -25.00 8.24
CA GLN A 77 18.11 -25.03 9.70
C GLN A 77 17.00 -24.11 10.22
N LEU A 78 16.57 -23.11 9.45
CA LEU A 78 15.56 -22.13 9.83
C LEU A 78 14.16 -22.44 9.27
N LYS A 79 14.06 -23.34 8.28
CA LYS A 79 12.79 -23.82 7.71
C LYS A 79 11.74 -24.26 8.75
N PRO A 80 12.07 -24.98 9.84
CA PRO A 80 11.08 -25.37 10.84
C PRO A 80 10.51 -24.19 11.62
N ILE A 81 11.37 -23.23 11.99
CA ILE A 81 10.99 -22.03 12.77
C ILE A 81 10.14 -21.09 11.93
N LEU A 82 10.48 -20.92 10.65
CA LEU A 82 9.69 -20.13 9.71
C LEU A 82 8.37 -20.82 9.38
N GLY A 83 8.36 -22.15 9.19
CA GLY A 83 7.15 -22.92 8.90
C GLY A 83 6.07 -22.80 9.96
N ASP A 84 6.43 -22.80 11.24
CA ASP A 84 5.49 -22.61 12.35
C ASP A 84 4.91 -21.18 12.39
N PHE A 85 5.72 -20.16 12.05
CA PHE A 85 5.30 -18.75 11.97
C PHE A 85 4.36 -18.48 10.78
N TYR A 86 4.72 -18.99 9.59
CA TYR A 86 3.87 -18.92 8.38
C TYR A 86 2.56 -19.69 8.58
N GLY A 87 2.61 -20.88 9.19
CA GLY A 87 1.42 -21.68 9.50
C GLY A 87 0.46 -21.00 10.48
N GLY A 88 0.98 -20.19 11.42
CA GLY A 88 0.16 -19.36 12.30
C GLY A 88 -0.49 -18.18 11.58
N LEU A 89 0.23 -17.55 10.64
CA LEU A 89 -0.28 -16.42 9.86
C LEU A 89 -1.38 -16.86 8.88
N ILE A 90 -1.19 -17.98 8.19
CA ILE A 90 -2.16 -18.55 7.24
C ILE A 90 -3.49 -18.85 7.95
N LYS A 91 -3.45 -19.51 9.11
CA LYS A 91 -4.65 -19.80 9.92
C LYS A 91 -5.40 -18.54 10.34
N ALA A 92 -4.67 -17.51 10.78
CA ALA A 92 -5.27 -16.24 11.17
C ALA A 92 -5.92 -15.51 9.97
N THR A 93 -5.34 -15.62 8.77
CA THR A 93 -5.93 -15.05 7.55
C THR A 93 -7.13 -15.83 7.02
N GLU A 94 -7.11 -17.17 7.09
CA GLU A 94 -8.23 -18.03 6.71
C GLU A 94 -9.48 -17.74 7.56
N GLU A 95 -9.31 -17.48 8.85
CA GLU A 95 -10.38 -17.10 9.78
C GLU A 95 -10.94 -15.69 9.51
N MET A 96 -10.14 -14.77 8.94
CA MET A 96 -10.53 -13.38 8.70
C MET A 96 -11.18 -13.14 7.33
N THR A 97 -10.85 -13.90 6.29
CA THR A 97 -11.31 -13.58 4.93
C THR A 97 -12.70 -14.11 4.58
N GLY A 98 -13.27 -15.05 5.33
CA GLY A 98 -14.66 -15.57 5.13
C GLY A 98 -14.96 -16.22 3.77
N VAL A 99 -14.09 -16.04 2.78
CA VAL A 99 -14.13 -16.67 1.47
C VAL A 99 -13.25 -17.91 1.55
N GLY A 100 -13.82 -19.00 2.08
CA GLY A 100 -13.18 -20.31 2.07
C GLY A 100 -12.89 -20.72 0.63
N GLY A 101 -11.61 -20.73 0.25
CA GLY A 101 -11.21 -21.27 -1.06
C GLY A 101 -9.92 -20.73 -1.67
N LEU A 102 -9.31 -19.66 -1.13
CA LEU A 102 -8.05 -19.15 -1.68
C LEU A 102 -6.85 -19.54 -0.85
N ASN A 103 -6.03 -20.45 -1.40
CA ASN A 103 -4.66 -20.59 -0.96
C ASN A 103 -3.91 -19.28 -1.31
N LEU A 104 -3.66 -18.45 -0.30
CA LEU A 104 -2.97 -17.17 -0.45
C LEU A 104 -1.58 -17.35 -1.07
N ASP A 105 -0.90 -18.48 -0.83
CA ASP A 105 0.42 -18.74 -1.41
C ASP A 105 0.33 -19.01 -2.91
N GLU A 106 -0.68 -19.77 -3.36
CA GLU A 106 -0.95 -19.99 -4.79
C GLU A 106 -1.29 -18.65 -5.46
N PHE A 107 -2.15 -17.86 -4.82
CA PHE A 107 -2.58 -16.57 -5.34
C PHE A 107 -1.46 -15.52 -5.42
N LEU A 108 -0.58 -15.46 -4.42
CA LEU A 108 0.56 -14.53 -4.39
C LEU A 108 1.72 -14.98 -5.26
N SER A 109 1.73 -16.24 -5.73
CA SER A 109 2.74 -16.76 -6.67
C SER A 109 2.51 -16.35 -8.13
N ILE A 110 1.25 -16.05 -8.49
CA ILE A 110 0.82 -15.71 -9.87
C ILE A 110 1.21 -14.29 -10.34
N PRO A 111 1.12 -13.23 -9.51
CA PRO A 111 1.40 -11.86 -9.94
C PRO A 111 2.81 -11.70 -10.51
N SER A 112 2.89 -11.14 -11.71
CA SER A 112 4.16 -10.88 -12.38
C SER A 112 4.50 -9.38 -12.44
N GLY A 113 3.50 -8.49 -12.40
CA GLY A 113 3.68 -7.04 -12.39
C GLY A 113 3.25 -6.41 -11.06
N GLU A 114 2.51 -5.32 -11.14
CA GLU A 114 2.03 -4.55 -10.00
C GLU A 114 1.04 -5.35 -9.14
N LEU A 115 1.23 -5.33 -7.82
CA LEU A 115 0.30 -5.86 -6.83
C LEU A 115 -0.04 -4.76 -5.83
N ALA A 116 -1.31 -4.42 -5.69
CA ALA A 116 -1.72 -3.38 -4.75
C ALA A 116 -3.01 -3.74 -4.00
N PHE A 117 -3.07 -3.29 -2.75
CA PHE A 117 -4.24 -3.37 -1.89
C PHE A 117 -4.58 -1.98 -1.35
N ALA A 118 -5.87 -1.71 -1.23
CA ALA A 118 -6.39 -0.51 -0.59
C ALA A 118 -7.52 -0.84 0.38
N LEU A 119 -7.49 -0.20 1.54
CA LEU A 119 -8.63 -0.11 2.44
C LEU A 119 -9.39 1.18 2.13
N LEU A 120 -10.67 1.03 1.83
CA LEU A 120 -11.58 2.11 1.50
C LEU A 120 -12.62 2.25 2.62
N SER A 121 -13.21 3.45 2.70
CA SER A 121 -14.26 3.70 3.67
C SER A 121 -15.45 2.77 3.44
N PRO A 122 -16.00 2.14 4.49
CA PRO A 122 -17.27 1.47 4.35
C PRO A 122 -18.34 2.48 3.95
N GLY A 123 -19.25 2.07 3.07
CA GLY A 123 -20.39 2.91 2.67
C GLY A 123 -21.26 3.29 3.87
N LYS A 124 -22.05 4.37 3.78
CA LYS A 124 -22.89 4.89 4.89
C LYS A 124 -23.86 3.88 5.50
N LYS A 125 -24.15 2.79 4.80
CA LYS A 125 -25.07 1.72 5.23
C LYS A 125 -24.37 0.49 5.79
N ALA A 126 -23.04 0.49 5.84
CA ALA A 126 -22.27 -0.64 6.33
C ALA A 126 -22.59 -0.90 7.80
N LYS A 127 -22.81 -2.18 8.13
CA LYS A 127 -23.08 -2.64 9.48
C LYS A 127 -21.79 -3.22 10.07
N PRO A 128 -21.60 -3.18 11.40
CA PRO A 128 -20.58 -3.98 12.05
C PRO A 128 -20.73 -5.45 11.65
N ALA A 129 -19.62 -6.12 11.32
CA ALA A 129 -19.65 -7.56 11.10
C ALA A 129 -20.01 -8.28 12.40
N GLN A 130 -20.64 -9.44 12.28
CA GLN A 130 -21.06 -10.26 13.42
C GLN A 130 -20.22 -11.53 13.43
N VAL A 131 -19.63 -11.84 14.58
CA VAL A 131 -18.85 -13.07 14.78
C VAL A 131 -19.54 -13.88 15.87
N ARG A 132 -19.61 -15.21 15.71
CA ARG A 132 -20.03 -16.09 16.80
C ARG A 132 -18.90 -16.23 17.80
N ASN A 133 -19.18 -15.94 19.07
CA ASN A 133 -18.25 -16.25 20.14
C ASN A 133 -18.16 -17.78 20.37
N GLU A 134 -17.27 -18.21 21.28
CA GLU A 134 -17.09 -19.63 21.64
C GLU A 134 -18.37 -20.29 22.17
N GLU A 135 -19.33 -19.49 22.66
CA GLU A 135 -20.62 -19.91 23.19
C GLU A 135 -21.72 -19.96 22.10
N GLY A 136 -21.38 -19.61 20.85
CA GLY A 136 -22.27 -19.61 19.70
C GLY A 136 -23.17 -18.37 19.56
N GLU A 137 -23.00 -17.35 20.40
CA GLU A 137 -23.74 -16.09 20.36
C GLU A 137 -23.16 -15.13 19.32
N LEU A 138 -24.04 -14.46 18.56
CA LEU A 138 -23.65 -13.43 17.59
C LEU A 138 -23.23 -12.15 18.32
N GLN A 139 -21.97 -11.79 18.21
CA GLN A 139 -21.40 -10.57 18.76
C GLN A 139 -21.00 -9.62 17.61
N ASN A 140 -21.42 -8.36 17.70
CA ASN A 140 -20.95 -7.32 16.78
C ASN A 140 -19.47 -7.03 17.04
N LEU A 141 -18.68 -6.98 15.98
CA LEU A 141 -17.32 -6.47 16.04
C LEU A 141 -17.33 -4.98 16.46
N PRO A 142 -16.33 -4.54 17.23
CA PRO A 142 -16.22 -3.14 17.66
C PRO A 142 -15.90 -2.18 16.51
N LEU A 143 -15.66 -2.70 15.30
CA LEU A 143 -15.37 -1.95 14.08
C LEU A 143 -16.29 -2.40 12.94
N VAL A 144 -16.63 -1.44 12.09
CA VAL A 144 -17.24 -1.68 10.78
C VAL A 144 -16.14 -2.17 9.83
N PRO A 145 -16.33 -3.31 9.14
CA PRO A 145 -15.35 -3.82 8.20
C PRO A 145 -15.04 -2.79 7.09
N PRO A 146 -13.78 -2.59 6.72
CA PRO A 146 -13.43 -1.75 5.58
C PRO A 146 -13.92 -2.41 4.28
N VAL A 147 -14.05 -1.60 3.23
CA VAL A 147 -14.06 -2.14 1.88
C VAL A 147 -12.61 -2.39 1.47
N VAL A 148 -12.30 -3.60 1.01
CA VAL A 148 -10.98 -3.96 0.50
C VAL A 148 -11.05 -3.89 -1.02
N ALA A 149 -10.12 -3.17 -1.64
CA ALA A 149 -9.91 -3.17 -3.07
C ALA A 149 -8.50 -3.70 -3.38
N MET A 150 -8.36 -4.39 -4.50
CA MET A 150 -7.10 -4.97 -4.92
C MET A 150 -6.91 -4.85 -6.43
N MET A 151 -5.67 -4.72 -6.85
CA MET A 151 -5.25 -4.71 -8.24
C MET A 151 -4.06 -5.63 -8.40
N ILE A 152 -4.12 -6.49 -9.41
CA ILE A 152 -3.06 -7.44 -9.74
C ILE A 152 -2.80 -7.40 -11.23
N ASP A 153 -1.57 -7.07 -11.61
CA ASP A 153 -1.08 -7.30 -12.95
C ASP A 153 -0.48 -8.70 -13.06
N ALA A 154 -1.25 -9.60 -13.68
CA ALA A 154 -0.80 -10.96 -13.95
C ALA A 154 -0.13 -11.09 -15.32
N GLY A 155 -0.32 -10.12 -16.22
CA GLY A 155 0.14 -10.19 -17.60
C GLY A 155 -0.29 -11.49 -18.28
N ASP A 156 0.68 -12.27 -18.75
CA ASP A 156 0.45 -13.55 -19.42
C ASP A 156 -0.10 -14.65 -18.48
N GLU A 157 0.11 -14.51 -17.16
CA GLU A 157 -0.35 -15.47 -16.14
C GLU A 157 -1.83 -15.26 -15.76
N ILE A 158 -2.56 -14.38 -16.45
CA ILE A 158 -3.96 -14.10 -16.16
C ILE A 158 -4.86 -15.34 -16.28
N ALA A 159 -4.49 -16.29 -17.15
CA ALA A 159 -5.20 -17.56 -17.29
C ALA A 159 -5.22 -18.36 -15.97
N SER A 160 -4.14 -18.30 -15.18
CA SER A 160 -4.04 -18.94 -13.87
C SER A 160 -5.04 -18.32 -12.88
N ILE A 161 -5.17 -16.99 -12.88
CA ILE A 161 -6.20 -16.28 -12.09
C ILE A 161 -7.61 -16.69 -12.53
N GLN A 162 -7.88 -16.77 -13.83
CA GLN A 162 -9.20 -17.16 -14.35
C GLN A 162 -9.59 -18.58 -13.93
N VAL A 163 -8.66 -19.54 -14.02
CA VAL A 163 -8.90 -20.93 -13.57
C VAL A 163 -9.20 -20.97 -12.07
N MET A 164 -8.45 -20.22 -11.27
CA MET A 164 -8.68 -20.12 -9.84
C MET A 164 -10.06 -19.54 -9.51
N LEU A 165 -10.46 -18.45 -10.18
CA LEU A 165 -11.78 -17.84 -10.01
C LEU A 165 -12.93 -18.75 -10.48
N GLN A 166 -12.70 -19.57 -11.51
CA GLN A 166 -13.67 -20.57 -11.95
C GLN A 166 -13.88 -21.65 -10.89
N ARG A 167 -12.81 -22.12 -10.25
CA ARG A 167 -12.90 -23.08 -9.13
C ARG A 167 -13.64 -22.46 -7.95
N MET A 168 -13.28 -21.23 -7.55
CA MET A 168 -14.01 -20.50 -6.52
C MET A 168 -15.50 -20.37 -6.84
N GLY A 169 -15.85 -20.02 -8.08
CA GLY A 169 -17.24 -19.87 -8.49
C GLY A 169 -18.02 -21.18 -8.46
N ALA A 170 -17.36 -22.30 -8.77
CA ALA A 170 -17.96 -23.63 -8.69
C ALA A 170 -18.25 -24.04 -7.23
N ASP A 171 -17.31 -23.77 -6.32
CA ASP A 171 -17.47 -24.05 -4.89
C ASP A 171 -18.49 -23.11 -4.24
N ALA A 172 -18.41 -21.82 -4.55
CA ALA A 172 -19.31 -20.79 -4.02
C ALA A 172 -20.73 -20.91 -4.58
N GLY A 173 -20.95 -21.49 -5.77
CA GLY A 173 -22.28 -21.58 -6.40
C GLY A 173 -23.35 -22.31 -5.56
N GLN A 174 -22.95 -23.10 -4.57
CA GLN A 174 -23.87 -23.70 -3.61
C GLN A 174 -24.34 -22.70 -2.55
N GLU A 175 -23.44 -21.84 -2.05
CA GLU A 175 -23.64 -21.00 -0.86
C GLU A 175 -23.75 -19.48 -1.16
N ALA A 176 -23.43 -19.07 -2.39
CA ALA A 176 -23.43 -17.68 -2.83
C ALA A 176 -24.30 -17.48 -4.08
N GLU A 177 -24.83 -16.27 -4.25
CA GLU A 177 -25.44 -15.80 -5.48
C GLU A 177 -24.37 -15.19 -6.39
N HIS A 178 -24.34 -15.62 -7.66
CA HIS A 178 -23.47 -15.04 -8.68
C HIS A 178 -24.27 -14.06 -9.53
N LEU A 179 -23.83 -12.81 -9.53
CA LEU A 179 -24.39 -11.73 -10.34
C LEU A 179 -23.36 -11.29 -11.36
N GLN A 180 -23.81 -11.07 -12.59
CA GLN A 180 -23.01 -10.46 -13.64
C GLN A 180 -23.63 -9.12 -14.04
N LYS A 181 -22.78 -8.11 -14.20
CA LYS A 181 -23.19 -6.78 -14.65
C LYS A 181 -22.22 -6.26 -15.70
N GLU A 182 -22.74 -5.78 -16.82
CA GLU A 182 -21.94 -5.11 -17.83
C GLU A 182 -21.80 -3.62 -17.51
N VAL A 183 -20.57 -3.10 -17.56
CA VAL A 183 -20.25 -1.68 -17.41
C VAL A 183 -19.20 -1.30 -18.46
N GLY A 184 -19.60 -0.48 -19.43
CA GLY A 184 -18.70 0.01 -20.49
C GLY A 184 -17.95 -1.10 -21.24
N GLY A 185 -18.60 -2.24 -21.48
CA GLY A 185 -18.01 -3.41 -22.14
C GLY A 185 -17.20 -4.35 -21.22
N LEU A 186 -16.99 -3.99 -19.95
CA LEU A 186 -16.43 -4.89 -18.95
C LEU A 186 -17.54 -5.73 -18.32
N ILE A 187 -17.26 -7.02 -18.11
CA ILE A 187 -18.13 -7.91 -17.35
C ILE A 187 -17.64 -7.94 -15.90
N LEU A 188 -18.46 -7.37 -15.01
CA LEU A 188 -18.26 -7.44 -13.57
C LEU A 188 -18.90 -8.71 -13.06
N HIS A 189 -18.12 -9.52 -12.35
CA HIS A 189 -18.60 -10.68 -11.61
C HIS A 189 -18.74 -10.31 -10.14
N SER A 190 -19.84 -10.68 -9.51
CA SER A 190 -20.06 -10.48 -8.07
C SER A 190 -20.60 -11.75 -7.43
N PHE A 191 -19.94 -12.19 -6.37
CA PHE A 191 -20.34 -13.31 -5.54
C PHE A 191 -20.78 -12.75 -4.19
N GLN A 192 -22.01 -13.05 -3.77
CA GLN A 192 -22.54 -12.63 -2.48
C GLN A 192 -23.05 -13.86 -1.73
N SER A 193 -22.63 -14.06 -0.50
CA SER A 193 -23.13 -15.16 0.32
C SER A 193 -24.64 -15.04 0.54
N LYS A 194 -25.35 -16.18 0.45
CA LYS A 194 -26.80 -16.27 0.71
C LYS A 194 -27.11 -16.17 2.21
N THR A 195 -26.14 -16.46 3.07
CA THR A 195 -26.31 -16.51 4.53
C THR A 195 -25.84 -15.23 5.21
N ASP A 196 -24.87 -14.53 4.60
CA ASP A 196 -24.32 -13.28 5.12
C ASP A 196 -24.08 -12.28 3.98
N GLU A 197 -24.99 -11.33 3.81
CA GLU A 197 -24.90 -10.29 2.77
C GLU A 197 -23.63 -9.43 2.88
N SER A 198 -22.96 -9.40 4.05
CA SER A 198 -21.70 -8.67 4.23
C SER A 198 -20.51 -9.37 3.58
N GLN A 199 -20.62 -10.68 3.33
CA GLN A 199 -19.65 -11.46 2.58
C GLN A 199 -19.95 -11.34 1.10
N GLN A 200 -19.36 -10.34 0.48
CA GLN A 200 -19.42 -10.12 -0.96
C GLN A 200 -18.04 -9.91 -1.53
N PHE A 201 -17.85 -10.37 -2.76
CA PHE A 201 -16.63 -10.20 -3.53
C PHE A 201 -16.98 -9.95 -4.99
N SER A 202 -16.49 -8.85 -5.55
CA SER A 202 -16.73 -8.49 -6.94
C SER A 202 -15.43 -8.22 -7.66
N TYR A 203 -15.33 -8.58 -8.93
CA TYR A 203 -14.13 -8.37 -9.74
C TYR A 203 -14.44 -8.17 -11.23
N PHE A 204 -13.45 -7.66 -11.95
CA PHE A 204 -13.36 -7.76 -13.41
C PHE A 204 -11.91 -8.04 -13.82
N ILE A 205 -11.73 -8.54 -15.03
CA ILE A 205 -10.43 -8.74 -15.66
C ILE A 205 -10.40 -7.97 -16.96
N ASP A 206 -9.36 -7.17 -17.16
CA ASP A 206 -9.11 -6.49 -18.43
C ASP A 206 -7.61 -6.36 -18.73
N GLN A 207 -7.25 -6.58 -19.98
CA GLN A 207 -5.89 -6.48 -20.50
C GLN A 207 -4.81 -7.31 -19.74
N GLY A 208 -5.20 -8.32 -18.95
CA GLY A 208 -4.27 -9.09 -18.09
C GLY A 208 -4.14 -8.56 -16.66
N VAL A 209 -4.98 -7.60 -16.26
CA VAL A 209 -5.10 -7.09 -14.90
C VAL A 209 -6.40 -7.58 -14.29
N PHE A 210 -6.29 -8.08 -13.07
CA PHE A 210 -7.39 -8.45 -12.22
C PHE A 210 -7.63 -7.34 -11.20
N ILE A 211 -8.84 -6.79 -11.17
CA ILE A 211 -9.25 -5.80 -10.18
C ILE A 211 -10.43 -6.37 -9.41
N ALA A 212 -10.34 -6.37 -8.09
CA ALA A 212 -11.40 -6.87 -7.23
C ALA A 212 -11.66 -5.98 -6.03
N CYS A 213 -12.85 -6.11 -5.47
CA CYS A 213 -13.32 -5.32 -4.36
C CYS A 213 -14.40 -6.06 -3.56
N THR A 214 -14.46 -5.86 -2.24
CA THR A 214 -15.52 -6.40 -1.37
C THR A 214 -16.80 -5.55 -1.38
N SER A 215 -17.03 -4.78 -2.45
CA SER A 215 -18.22 -3.94 -2.61
C SER A 215 -18.58 -3.75 -4.07
N MET A 216 -19.83 -4.05 -4.40
CA MET A 216 -20.39 -3.91 -5.75
C MET A 216 -20.49 -2.45 -6.21
N ASP A 217 -20.68 -1.50 -5.29
CA ASP A 217 -20.71 -0.07 -5.63
C ASP A 217 -19.29 0.42 -5.96
N TYR A 218 -18.29 0.01 -5.17
CA TYR A 218 -16.89 0.38 -5.42
C TYR A 218 -16.32 -0.28 -6.67
N ILE A 219 -16.61 -1.54 -6.96
CA ILE A 219 -16.08 -2.18 -8.18
C ILE A 219 -16.59 -1.49 -9.46
N GLN A 220 -17.82 -0.98 -9.45
CA GLN A 220 -18.37 -0.21 -10.58
C GLN A 220 -17.66 1.12 -10.75
N ASP A 221 -17.39 1.84 -9.65
CA ASP A 221 -16.61 3.08 -9.67
C ASP A 221 -15.17 2.83 -10.15
N LEU A 222 -14.54 1.72 -9.73
CA LEU A 222 -13.23 1.31 -10.21
C LEU A 222 -13.26 0.96 -11.71
N ALA A 223 -14.28 0.24 -12.19
CA ALA A 223 -14.43 -0.09 -13.61
C ALA A 223 -14.63 1.15 -14.48
N GLN A 224 -15.45 2.11 -14.06
CA GLN A 224 -15.59 3.39 -14.76
C GLN A 224 -14.28 4.19 -14.78
N GLY A 225 -13.54 4.18 -13.66
CA GLY A 225 -12.21 4.78 -13.58
C GLY A 225 -11.22 4.10 -14.54
N TRP A 226 -11.26 2.77 -14.60
CA TRP A 226 -10.42 1.95 -15.47
C TRP A 226 -10.63 2.25 -16.95
N LEU A 227 -11.89 2.41 -17.36
CA LEU A 227 -12.28 2.75 -18.73
C LEU A 227 -12.02 4.22 -19.10
N GLY A 228 -11.59 5.05 -18.16
CA GLY A 228 -11.46 6.51 -18.37
C GLY A 228 -12.80 7.24 -18.50
N GLU A 229 -13.91 6.57 -18.15
CA GLU A 229 -15.27 7.09 -18.25
C GLU A 229 -15.74 7.83 -16.99
N ALA A 230 -14.98 7.74 -15.90
CA ALA A 230 -15.34 8.35 -14.61
C ALA A 230 -15.25 9.89 -14.54
N GLY A 231 -14.99 10.58 -15.66
CA GLY A 231 -14.89 12.04 -15.71
C GLY A 231 -13.76 12.59 -14.82
N GLN A 232 -14.01 13.70 -14.09
CA GLN A 232 -13.04 14.32 -13.15
C GLN A 232 -12.94 13.57 -11.81
N ARG A 233 -12.95 12.23 -11.84
CA ARG A 233 -12.78 11.41 -10.63
C ARG A 233 -11.39 11.66 -10.05
N LYS A 234 -11.35 12.03 -8.78
CA LYS A 234 -10.10 12.17 -8.04
C LYS A 234 -9.63 10.82 -7.52
N THR A 235 -8.35 10.60 -7.65
CA THR A 235 -7.66 9.35 -7.38
C THR A 235 -6.71 9.52 -6.20
N LEU A 236 -6.13 8.42 -5.69
CA LEU A 236 -5.08 8.50 -4.67
C LEU A 236 -3.87 9.30 -5.17
N ALA A 237 -3.59 9.27 -6.48
CA ALA A 237 -2.58 10.11 -7.12
C ALA A 237 -2.88 11.62 -7.04
N ASP A 238 -4.13 12.02 -6.78
CA ASP A 238 -4.52 13.43 -6.56
C ASP A 238 -4.51 13.83 -5.06
N ASN A 239 -4.31 12.86 -4.16
CA ASN A 239 -4.32 13.10 -2.73
C ASN A 239 -3.04 13.82 -2.29
N GLN A 240 -3.18 15.05 -1.78
CA GLN A 240 -2.05 15.90 -1.40
C GLN A 240 -1.17 15.31 -0.28
N ARG A 241 -1.76 14.59 0.69
CA ARG A 241 -1.00 13.95 1.77
C ARG A 241 -0.17 12.79 1.25
N PHE A 242 -0.79 11.95 0.41
CA PHE A 242 -0.11 10.87 -0.30
C PHE A 242 1.06 11.40 -1.15
N LEU A 243 0.80 12.41 -2.00
CA LEU A 243 1.83 13.02 -2.82
C LEU A 243 2.97 13.64 -2.00
N THR A 244 2.65 14.29 -0.87
CA THR A 244 3.66 14.88 0.03
C THR A 244 4.59 13.82 0.61
N ILE A 245 4.03 12.67 1.02
CA ILE A 245 4.81 11.54 1.52
C ILE A 245 5.65 10.93 0.40
N MET A 246 5.03 10.57 -0.72
CA MET A 246 5.72 9.86 -1.82
C MET A 246 6.85 10.68 -2.44
N LYS A 247 6.71 12.02 -2.51
CA LYS A 247 7.79 12.93 -2.94
C LYS A 247 9.02 12.91 -2.03
N ARG A 248 8.88 12.48 -0.78
CA ARG A 248 9.99 12.33 0.18
C ARG A 248 10.52 10.89 0.26
N CYS A 249 9.87 9.96 -0.44
CA CYS A 249 10.14 8.53 -0.38
C CYS A 249 10.49 7.97 -1.77
N VAL A 250 11.14 8.76 -2.62
CA VAL A 250 11.44 8.44 -4.03
C VAL A 250 12.59 7.44 -4.22
N GLY A 251 13.29 7.07 -3.14
CA GLY A 251 14.43 6.16 -3.15
C GLY A 251 15.79 6.86 -3.08
N THR A 252 16.87 6.10 -3.28
CA THR A 252 18.26 6.59 -3.31
C THR A 252 18.78 6.62 -4.75
N GLU A 253 19.89 7.32 -5.03
CA GLU A 253 20.43 7.43 -6.39
C GLU A 253 20.54 6.05 -7.08
N GLY A 254 19.86 5.90 -8.21
CA GLY A 254 19.85 4.67 -9.02
C GLY A 254 18.91 3.55 -8.56
N GLU A 255 18.35 3.62 -7.36
CA GLU A 255 17.53 2.55 -6.75
C GLU A 255 16.09 3.02 -6.53
N ARG A 256 15.14 2.38 -7.22
CA ARG A 256 13.71 2.68 -7.09
C ARG A 256 13.06 1.83 -5.99
N PRO A 257 12.16 2.39 -5.17
CA PRO A 257 11.43 1.60 -4.19
C PRO A 257 10.55 0.54 -4.84
N GLN A 258 10.66 -0.70 -4.40
CA GLN A 258 9.78 -1.78 -4.89
C GLN A 258 8.45 -1.82 -4.13
N ILE A 259 8.41 -1.33 -2.89
CA ILE A 259 7.20 -1.29 -2.07
C ILE A 259 6.89 0.15 -1.71
N SER A 260 5.62 0.53 -1.76
CA SER A 260 5.10 1.81 -1.25
C SER A 260 3.86 1.59 -0.40
N PHE A 261 3.68 2.39 0.64
CA PHE A 261 2.51 2.30 1.50
C PHE A 261 2.08 3.67 2.01
N TYR A 262 0.79 3.78 2.33
CA TYR A 262 0.17 4.99 2.84
C TYR A 262 -1.01 4.64 3.75
N ALA A 263 -1.22 5.41 4.79
CA ALA A 263 -2.38 5.33 5.65
C ALA A 263 -2.75 6.72 6.20
N ASP A 264 -4.04 7.00 6.27
CA ASP A 264 -4.60 8.12 7.03
C ASP A 264 -5.21 7.55 8.32
N PRO A 265 -4.47 7.60 9.45
CA PRO A 265 -4.90 6.95 10.70
C PRO A 265 -6.19 7.56 11.24
N MET A 266 -6.40 8.87 11.04
CA MET A 266 -7.62 9.55 11.48
C MET A 266 -8.82 9.19 10.60
N ALA A 267 -8.61 9.02 9.29
CA ALA A 267 -9.66 8.53 8.40
C ALA A 267 -9.97 7.05 8.65
N LEU A 268 -8.96 6.21 8.91
CA LEU A 268 -9.15 4.81 9.33
C LEU A 268 -10.00 4.75 10.60
N LEU A 269 -9.60 5.47 11.64
CA LEU A 269 -10.32 5.48 12.90
C LEU A 269 -11.77 5.96 12.73
N ARG A 270 -11.99 7.07 12.02
CA ARG A 270 -13.34 7.61 11.79
C ARG A 270 -14.19 6.74 10.87
N GLY A 271 -13.58 6.09 9.88
CA GLY A 271 -14.26 5.30 8.87
C GLY A 271 -14.67 3.92 9.39
N LEU A 272 -13.86 3.32 10.27
CA LEU A 272 -14.09 1.97 10.78
C LEU A 272 -14.77 1.96 12.14
N THR A 273 -14.80 3.06 12.88
CA THR A 273 -15.50 3.12 14.16
C THR A 273 -17.01 3.30 13.95
N PRO A 274 -17.88 2.46 14.57
CA PRO A 274 -19.33 2.62 14.47
C PRO A 274 -19.79 3.97 14.99
N ALA A 275 -20.84 4.54 14.38
CA ALA A 275 -21.47 5.75 14.89
C ALA A 275 -22.21 5.44 16.21
N SER A 276 -21.58 5.78 17.34
CA SER A 276 -22.14 5.61 18.69
C SER A 276 -21.76 6.76 19.61
N PRO A 277 -22.50 7.02 20.72
CA PRO A 277 -22.11 8.01 21.73
C PRO A 277 -20.71 7.75 22.32
N GLN A 278 -20.36 6.49 22.54
CA GLN A 278 -19.06 6.07 23.05
C GLN A 278 -17.94 6.40 22.06
N SER A 279 -18.15 6.12 20.77
CA SER A 279 -17.24 6.49 19.69
C SER A 279 -17.05 8.00 19.59
N ALA A 280 -18.13 8.77 19.73
CA ALA A 280 -18.07 10.22 19.70
C ALA A 280 -17.26 10.78 20.89
N MET A 281 -17.42 10.21 22.08
CA MET A 281 -16.63 10.57 23.26
C MET A 281 -15.14 10.24 23.05
N MET A 282 -14.81 9.05 22.54
CA MET A 282 -13.43 8.67 22.22
C MET A 282 -12.80 9.63 21.22
N LEU A 283 -13.48 9.92 20.11
CA LEU A 283 -12.99 10.84 19.08
C LEU A 283 -12.81 12.27 19.61
N ALA A 284 -13.65 12.70 20.57
CA ALA A 284 -13.52 14.00 21.22
C ALA A 284 -12.31 14.11 22.18
N MET A 285 -11.74 12.98 22.62
CA MET A 285 -10.54 12.95 23.47
C MET A 285 -9.23 13.03 22.67
N LEU A 286 -9.26 12.81 21.35
CA LEU A 286 -8.05 12.85 20.52
C LEU A 286 -7.43 14.26 20.41
N PRO A 287 -8.21 15.34 20.18
CA PRO A 287 -7.64 16.68 20.06
C PRO A 287 -6.93 17.19 21.32
N PRO A 288 -7.45 17.01 22.54
CA PRO A 288 -6.72 17.33 23.77
C PRO A 288 -5.36 16.62 23.89
N LEU A 289 -5.24 15.39 23.37
CA LEU A 289 -3.99 14.62 23.36
C LEU A 289 -3.06 14.99 22.19
N GLY A 290 -3.53 15.84 21.27
CA GLY A 290 -2.83 16.20 20.03
C GLY A 290 -2.81 15.09 18.98
N LEU A 291 -3.47 13.96 19.22
CA LEU A 291 -3.46 12.79 18.32
C LEU A 291 -4.25 13.03 17.03
N ASP A 292 -5.13 14.02 17.02
CA ASP A 292 -5.81 14.51 15.81
C ASP A 292 -4.87 15.19 14.80
N GLY A 293 -3.66 15.56 15.24
CA GLY A 293 -2.61 16.15 14.41
C GLY A 293 -1.79 15.15 13.60
N LEU A 294 -2.03 13.84 13.74
CA LEU A 294 -1.40 12.82 12.91
C LEU A 294 -2.19 12.67 11.60
N GLU A 295 -1.70 13.29 10.54
CA GLU A 295 -2.47 13.43 9.29
C GLU A 295 -2.33 12.24 8.35
N ALA A 296 -1.12 11.69 8.23
CA ALA A 296 -0.86 10.52 7.41
C ALA A 296 0.47 9.86 7.81
N ILE A 297 0.58 8.57 7.55
CA ILE A 297 1.82 7.81 7.62
C ILE A 297 2.00 7.15 6.27
N GLY A 298 3.23 7.09 5.79
CA GLY A 298 3.51 6.31 4.60
C GLY A 298 4.99 6.25 4.34
N GLY A 299 5.35 5.62 3.24
CA GLY A 299 6.73 5.37 2.97
C GLY A 299 6.95 4.49 1.78
N SER A 300 8.22 4.14 1.61
CA SER A 300 8.66 3.24 0.58
C SER A 300 9.80 2.35 1.10
N TRP A 301 9.98 1.21 0.46
CA TRP A 301 10.97 0.22 0.83
C TRP A 301 11.74 -0.21 -0.40
N ILE A 302 13.07 -0.20 -0.27
CA ILE A 302 14.01 -0.73 -1.25
C ILE A 302 14.59 -2.02 -0.67
N VAL A 303 14.52 -3.12 -1.42
CA VAL A 303 15.07 -4.42 -1.04
C VAL A 303 16.36 -4.68 -1.81
N ALA A 304 17.38 -5.17 -1.11
CA ALA A 304 18.70 -5.53 -1.65
C ALA A 304 19.37 -4.50 -2.59
N PRO A 305 19.43 -3.20 -2.24
CA PRO A 305 20.29 -2.25 -2.95
C PRO A 305 21.78 -2.63 -2.76
N ALA A 306 22.66 -2.05 -3.56
CA ALA A 306 24.08 -2.45 -3.62
C ALA A 306 24.80 -2.53 -2.25
N ASP A 307 24.61 -1.54 -1.38
CA ASP A 307 25.35 -1.39 -0.12
C ASP A 307 24.57 -1.76 1.15
N PHE A 308 23.26 -2.04 1.02
CA PHE A 308 22.38 -2.32 2.16
C PHE A 308 21.51 -3.53 1.90
N ASP A 309 21.08 -4.21 2.96
CA ASP A 309 20.12 -5.30 2.82
C ASP A 309 18.73 -4.79 2.41
N SER A 310 18.36 -3.63 2.96
CA SER A 310 17.18 -2.88 2.58
C SER A 310 17.30 -1.43 3.04
N ILE A 311 16.56 -0.54 2.38
CA ILE A 311 16.43 0.87 2.76
C ILE A 311 14.95 1.20 2.88
N GLY A 312 14.51 1.57 4.07
CA GLY A 312 13.15 2.03 4.33
C GLY A 312 13.09 3.55 4.48
N HIS A 313 12.24 4.21 3.69
CA HIS A 313 11.89 5.61 3.90
C HIS A 313 10.50 5.67 4.54
N ILE A 314 10.41 6.10 5.80
CA ILE A 314 9.13 6.25 6.51
C ILE A 314 8.91 7.72 6.82
N HIS A 315 7.74 8.23 6.42
CA HIS A 315 7.34 9.59 6.69
C HIS A 315 6.04 9.63 7.49
N VAL A 316 6.07 10.42 8.56
CA VAL A 316 4.91 10.73 9.39
C VAL A 316 4.53 12.18 9.16
N LEU A 317 3.42 12.40 8.49
CA LEU A 317 2.87 13.72 8.24
C LEU A 317 2.07 14.17 9.46
N MET A 318 2.44 15.32 10.02
CA MET A 318 1.79 15.91 11.19
C MET A 318 1.37 17.35 10.90
N SER A 319 0.27 17.77 11.50
CA SER A 319 -0.22 19.15 11.46
C SER A 319 0.78 20.11 12.10
N SER A 320 0.89 21.32 11.56
CA SER A 320 1.68 22.41 12.15
C SER A 320 0.76 23.51 12.71
N PRO A 321 0.97 23.99 13.95
CA PRO A 321 1.96 23.52 14.91
C PRO A 321 1.59 22.16 15.53
N ARG A 322 2.60 21.39 15.94
CA ARG A 322 2.41 20.17 16.72
C ARG A 322 1.93 20.52 18.14
N ARG A 323 1.10 19.66 18.73
CA ARG A 323 0.48 19.88 20.05
C ARG A 323 0.64 18.66 20.94
N ALA A 324 0.62 18.88 22.26
CA ALA A 324 0.59 17.85 23.29
C ALA A 324 1.65 16.76 23.05
N ILE A 325 1.27 15.47 23.00
CA ILE A 325 2.21 14.35 22.90
C ILE A 325 3.02 14.42 21.59
N LEU A 326 2.44 14.93 20.50
CA LEU A 326 3.15 15.06 19.23
C LEU A 326 4.23 16.15 19.24
N ASP A 327 4.15 17.14 20.14
CA ASP A 327 5.21 18.14 20.29
C ASP A 327 6.48 17.56 20.94
N LEU A 328 6.33 16.45 21.68
CA LEU A 328 7.45 15.75 22.30
C LEU A 328 8.31 15.02 21.26
N VAL A 329 7.72 14.65 20.11
CA VAL A 329 8.39 13.93 19.01
C VAL A 329 9.41 14.85 18.33
N ARG A 330 10.68 14.78 18.74
CA ARG A 330 11.74 15.67 18.24
C ARG A 330 12.98 14.91 17.79
N PRO A 331 12.85 14.04 16.77
CA PRO A 331 14.03 13.50 16.11
C PRO A 331 14.87 14.66 15.55
N LYS A 332 16.18 14.50 15.55
CA LYS A 332 17.13 15.46 14.98
C LYS A 332 18.10 14.73 14.06
N GLU A 333 18.72 15.49 13.17
CA GLU A 333 19.86 14.99 12.41
C GLU A 333 21.05 14.72 13.35
N GLY A 334 21.81 13.69 13.04
CA GLY A 334 23.00 13.30 13.79
C GLY A 334 23.65 12.08 13.15
N ASP A 335 24.89 11.80 13.58
CA ASP A 335 25.60 10.61 13.15
C ASP A 335 24.88 9.34 13.64
N VAL A 336 24.89 8.31 12.80
CA VAL A 336 24.27 7.00 13.07
C VAL A 336 25.31 5.88 12.97
N GLN A 337 26.58 6.21 12.78
CA GLN A 337 27.66 5.25 12.90
C GLN A 337 27.72 4.68 14.33
N PRO A 338 28.03 3.38 14.47
CA PRO A 338 28.31 2.81 15.78
C PRO A 338 29.39 3.61 16.50
N GLU A 339 29.16 3.90 17.77
CA GLU A 339 30.14 4.58 18.63
C GLU A 339 31.37 3.70 18.85
N ASP A 340 32.55 4.29 19.06
CA ASP A 340 33.84 3.58 19.21
C ASP A 340 33.85 2.48 20.30
N TRP A 341 32.97 2.58 21.29
CA TRP A 341 32.86 1.61 22.38
C TRP A 341 32.00 0.38 22.01
N VAL A 342 31.29 0.42 20.88
CA VAL A 342 30.45 -0.69 20.39
C VAL A 342 31.35 -1.71 19.71
N PRO A 343 31.47 -2.94 20.23
CA PRO A 343 32.31 -3.96 19.62
C PRO A 343 31.78 -4.39 18.25
N GLU A 344 32.68 -4.70 17.31
CA GLU A 344 32.31 -5.26 16.00
C GLU A 344 31.54 -6.59 16.08
N SER A 345 31.59 -7.28 17.23
CA SER A 345 30.94 -8.57 17.45
C SER A 345 29.45 -8.49 17.83
N VAL A 346 28.86 -7.30 17.95
CA VAL A 346 27.43 -7.18 18.27
C VAL A 346 26.57 -7.67 17.10
N SER A 347 25.46 -8.36 17.42
CA SER A 347 24.54 -8.89 16.41
C SER A 347 23.61 -7.83 15.79
N GLY A 348 23.55 -6.64 16.39
CA GLY A 348 22.75 -5.53 15.90
C GLY A 348 23.03 -4.24 16.66
N TYR A 349 22.84 -3.12 15.98
CA TYR A 349 23.01 -1.78 16.53
C TYR A 349 21.87 -0.89 16.03
N LEU A 350 21.28 -0.10 16.94
CA LEU A 350 20.23 0.86 16.63
C LEU A 350 20.61 2.23 17.21
N ALA A 351 20.78 3.22 16.35
CA ALA A 351 20.97 4.61 16.73
C ALA A 351 19.70 5.42 16.46
N ILE A 352 19.30 6.26 17.42
CA ILE A 352 18.20 7.22 17.26
C ILE A 352 18.69 8.58 17.78
N ASN A 353 18.70 9.57 16.89
CA ASN A 353 19.06 10.93 17.24
C ASN A 353 17.83 11.73 17.68
N TRP A 354 17.82 12.18 18.95
CA TRP A 354 16.67 12.86 19.56
C TRP A 354 17.07 14.16 20.29
N ALA A 355 16.24 15.20 20.18
CA ALA A 355 16.44 16.48 20.84
C ALA A 355 15.80 16.53 22.24
N LEU A 356 16.28 15.69 23.16
CA LEU A 356 15.70 15.52 24.51
C LEU A 356 15.58 16.82 25.32
N GLN A 357 16.59 17.70 25.24
CA GLN A 357 16.60 18.98 25.96
C GLN A 357 15.46 19.91 25.57
N SER A 358 14.94 19.76 24.35
CA SER A 358 13.82 20.54 23.83
C SER A 358 12.47 19.87 24.07
N THR A 359 12.47 18.58 24.44
CA THR A 359 11.28 17.77 24.71
C THR A 359 10.83 17.88 26.17
N LEU A 360 11.75 18.09 27.13
CA LEU A 360 11.47 18.05 28.58
C LEU A 360 11.29 19.45 29.23
N LYS A 361 11.06 20.50 28.44
CA LYS A 361 10.94 21.88 28.95
C LYS A 361 9.51 22.28 29.32
#